data_AF-A0A952GWA9-F1
#
_entry.id   AF-A0A952GWA9-F1
#
_cell.length_a   1.000
_cell.length_b   1.000
_cell.length_c   1.000
_cell.angle_alpha   90.00
_cell.angle_beta   90.00
_cell.angle_gamma   90.00
#
_symmetry.space_group_name_H-M   'P 1'
#
loop_
_entity.id
_entity.type
_entity.pdbx_description
1 polymer ?
#
loop_
_entity_poly.entity_id
_entity_poly.type
_entity_poly.pdbx_seq_one_letter_code
_entity_poly.pdbx_strand_id
1 'polypeptide(L)'
;MEQQPVERYAVVVGWTSDDLGGRILLKFDSFEPGRPRDPEHLVRANLFMTKTQAVQLGDYLFKITGQRTPTPQPRGWLARFFSG
;
A
#
# COMPACT_ATOMS: atom_id res chain seq x y z
N MET A 1 -20.96 19.21 17.81
CA MET A 1 -19.85 18.34 18.25
C MET A 1 -19.27 17.72 17.00
N GLU A 2 -18.18 18.26 16.47
CA GLU A 2 -17.42 17.59 15.41
C GLU A 2 -16.81 16.32 16.00
N GLN A 3 -17.23 15.16 15.48
CA GLN A 3 -16.60 13.90 15.82
C GLN A 3 -15.21 13.92 15.18
N GLN A 4 -14.16 14.08 15.99
CA GLN A 4 -12.81 13.89 15.50
C GLN A 4 -12.69 12.44 14.98
N PRO A 5 -12.10 12.22 13.79
CA PRO A 5 -11.95 10.88 13.25
C PRO A 5 -11.16 10.04 14.25
N VAL A 6 -11.75 8.95 14.71
CA VAL A 6 -11.06 7.98 15.57
C VAL A 6 -10.00 7.30 14.71
N GLU A 7 -8.72 7.64 14.93
CA GLU A 7 -7.61 6.95 14.29
C GLU A 7 -7.60 5.49 14.74
N ARG A 8 -7.81 4.57 13.78
CA ARG A 8 -7.82 3.13 14.03
C ARG A 8 -6.53 2.53 13.50
N TYR A 9 -5.67 2.10 14.42
CA TYR A 9 -4.42 1.41 14.11
C TYR A 9 -4.67 -0.10 14.13
N ALA A 10 -4.40 -0.79 13.02
CA ALA A 10 -4.55 -2.23 12.92
C ALA A 10 -3.40 -2.86 12.11
N VAL A 11 -3.13 -4.13 12.38
CA VAL A 11 -2.13 -4.90 11.62
C VAL A 11 -2.78 -5.38 10.32
N VAL A 12 -2.15 -5.05 9.19
CA VAL A 12 -2.54 -5.60 7.88
C VAL A 12 -2.10 -7.05 7.79
N VAL A 13 -3.05 -7.94 7.53
CA VAL A 13 -2.79 -9.40 7.40
C VAL A 13 -2.81 -9.87 5.95
N GLY A 14 -3.40 -9.07 5.05
CA GLY A 14 -3.41 -9.36 3.63
C GLY A 14 -3.77 -8.12 2.82
N TRP A 15 -3.35 -8.10 1.56
CA TRP A 15 -3.78 -7.10 0.60
C TRP A 15 -3.89 -7.68 -0.81
N THR A 16 -4.74 -7.07 -1.62
CA THR A 16 -4.85 -7.34 -3.06
C THR A 16 -5.13 -6.04 -3.80
N SER A 17 -4.78 -5.97 -5.08
CA SER A 17 -5.08 -4.82 -5.92
C SER A 17 -5.69 -5.24 -7.25
N ASP A 18 -6.72 -4.53 -7.69
CA ASP A 18 -7.28 -4.65 -9.04
C ASP A 18 -6.94 -3.39 -9.84
N ASP A 19 -6.35 -3.57 -11.04
CA ASP A 19 -6.15 -2.48 -12.02
C ASP A 19 -7.44 -2.29 -12.82
N LEU A 20 -8.00 -1.09 -12.76
CA LEU A 20 -9.27 -0.72 -13.37
C LEU A 20 -9.06 0.35 -14.45
N GLY A 21 -7.94 0.26 -15.18
CA GLY A 21 -7.59 1.20 -16.24
C GLY A 21 -6.97 2.46 -15.67
N GLY A 22 -7.72 3.55 -15.57
CA GLY A 22 -7.21 4.82 -14.99
C GLY A 22 -7.14 4.82 -13.45
N ARG A 23 -7.66 3.77 -12.80
CA ARG A 23 -7.86 3.68 -11.36
C ARG A 23 -7.37 2.34 -10.83
N ILE A 24 -7.14 2.28 -9.53
CA ILE A 24 -6.74 1.09 -8.78
C ILE A 24 -7.71 0.94 -7.61
N LEU A 25 -8.18 -0.29 -7.39
CA LEU A 25 -8.86 -0.69 -6.16
C LEU A 25 -7.86 -1.47 -5.31
N LEU A 26 -7.52 -0.93 -4.15
CA LEU A 26 -6.64 -1.57 -3.17
C LEU A 26 -7.48 -2.07 -1.99
N LYS A 27 -7.42 -3.37 -1.73
CA LYS A 27 -8.16 -4.03 -0.65
C LYS A 27 -7.15 -4.47 0.41
N PHE A 28 -7.39 -4.08 1.66
CA PHE A 28 -6.59 -4.51 2.81
C PHE A 28 -7.47 -5.25 3.80
N ASP A 29 -6.94 -6.35 4.33
CA ASP A 29 -7.57 -7.11 5.41
C ASP A 29 -6.78 -6.88 6.70
N SER A 30 -7.51 -6.70 7.79
CA SER A 30 -6.98 -6.47 9.13
C SER A 30 -7.88 -7.12 10.17
N PHE A 31 -7.39 -7.29 11.40
CA PHE A 31 -8.24 -7.65 12.53
C PHE A 31 -8.56 -6.43 13.38
N GLU A 32 -9.77 -6.39 13.93
CA GLU A 32 -10.13 -5.36 14.91
C GLU A 32 -9.23 -5.45 16.16
N PRO A 33 -8.62 -4.35 16.61
CA PRO A 33 -7.79 -4.35 17.81
C PRO A 33 -8.58 -4.85 19.04
N GLY A 34 -7.97 -5.74 19.81
CA GLY A 34 -8.58 -6.29 21.03
C GLY A 34 -9.62 -7.40 20.79
N ARG A 35 -9.88 -7.79 19.54
CA ARG A 35 -10.70 -8.96 19.20
C ARG A 35 -9.85 -10.21 18.99
N PRO A 36 -10.42 -11.41 19.19
CA PRO A 36 -9.82 -12.66 18.73
C PRO A 36 -9.44 -12.61 17.24
N ARG A 37 -8.37 -13.30 16.86
CA ARG A 37 -7.88 -13.35 15.47
C ARG A 37 -8.61 -14.44 14.69
N ASP A 38 -9.93 -14.34 14.66
CA ASP A 38 -10.81 -15.29 14.00
C ASP A 38 -11.40 -14.69 12.72
N PRO A 39 -11.68 -15.48 11.67
CA PRO A 39 -12.15 -14.96 10.38
C PRO A 39 -13.39 -14.06 10.46
N GLU A 40 -14.24 -14.25 11.47
CA GLU A 40 -15.43 -13.41 11.76
C GLU A 40 -15.11 -11.98 12.18
N HIS A 41 -13.87 -11.71 12.61
CA HIS A 41 -13.38 -10.39 13.00
C HIS A 41 -12.45 -9.77 11.96
N LEU A 42 -12.38 -10.37 10.76
CA LEU A 42 -11.65 -9.81 9.63
C LEU A 42 -12.38 -8.57 9.10
N VAL A 43 -11.68 -7.44 9.11
CA VAL A 43 -12.17 -6.16 8.57
C VAL A 43 -11.45 -5.87 7.28
N ARG A 44 -12.23 -5.71 6.20
CA ARG A 44 -11.74 -5.29 4.89
C ARG A 44 -11.91 -3.79 4.69
N ALA A 45 -10.81 -3.10 4.40
CA ALA A 45 -10.80 -1.72 3.94
C ALA A 45 -10.55 -1.68 2.43
N ASN A 46 -11.34 -0.87 1.71
CA ASN A 46 -11.23 -0.70 0.27
C ASN A 46 -10.87 0.76 -0.05
N LEU A 47 -9.72 0.98 -0.67
CA LEU A 47 -9.31 2.29 -1.16
C LEU A 47 -9.41 2.32 -2.68
N PHE A 48 -10.20 3.25 -3.19
CA PHE A 48 -10.32 3.52 -4.62
C PHE A 48 -9.53 4.77 -4.97
N MET A 49 -8.59 4.65 -5.89
CA MET A 49 -7.62 5.71 -6.17
C MET A 49 -7.24 5.78 -7.65
N THR A 50 -6.77 6.93 -8.10
CA THR A 50 -6.10 7.04 -9.41
C THR A 50 -4.71 6.40 -9.35
N LYS A 51 -4.09 6.12 -10.51
CA LYS A 51 -2.70 5.62 -10.54
C LYS A 51 -1.73 6.61 -9.87
N THR A 52 -1.94 7.92 -10.04
CA THR A 52 -1.10 8.95 -9.42
C THR A 52 -1.21 8.92 -7.89
N GLN A 53 -2.42 8.79 -7.36
CA GLN A 53 -2.64 8.65 -5.91
C GLN A 53 -1.99 7.38 -5.35
N ALA A 54 -2.03 6.27 -6.10
CA ALA A 54 -1.36 5.03 -5.71
C ALA A 54 0.17 5.20 -5.64
N VAL A 55 0.77 5.92 -6.58
CA VAL A 55 2.21 6.26 -6.54
C VAL A 55 2.54 7.09 -5.31
N GLN A 56 1.73 8.09 -4.99
CA GLN A 56 1.92 8.93 -3.79
C GLN A 56 1.81 8.11 -2.50
N LEU A 57 0.84 7.19 -2.42
CA LEU A 57 0.71 6.27 -1.30
C LEU A 57 1.96 5.38 -1.16
N GLY A 58 2.43 4.78 -2.26
CA GLY A 58 3.63 3.96 -2.24
C GLY A 58 4.87 4.73 -1.79
N ASP A 59 5.08 5.95 -2.32
CA ASP A 59 6.19 6.82 -1.93
C ASP A 59 6.12 7.23 -0.44
N TYR A 60 4.93 7.54 0.07
CA TYR A 60 4.71 7.79 1.49
C TYR A 60 5.10 6.56 2.34
N LEU A 61 4.62 5.37 1.96
CA LEU A 61 4.93 4.13 2.67
C LEU A 61 6.45 3.83 2.66
N PHE A 62 7.14 4.05 1.55
CA PHE A 62 8.61 3.92 1.52
C PHE A 62 9.29 4.90 2.47
N LYS A 63 8.91 6.19 2.42
CA LYS A 63 9.50 7.23 3.28
C LYS A 63 9.37 6.93 4.76
N ILE A 64 8.20 6.47 5.23
CA ILE A 64 7.99 6.18 6.65
C ILE A 64 8.79 4.97 7.15
N THR A 65 9.19 4.05 6.25
CA THR A 65 10.01 2.89 6.61
C THR A 65 11.50 3.22 6.77
N GLY A 66 11.92 4.44 6.38
CA GLY A 66 13.35 4.79 6.25
C GLY A 66 14.07 4.08 5.10
N GLN A 67 13.36 3.28 4.30
CA GLN A 67 13.88 2.65 3.10
C GLN A 67 13.83 3.64 1.93
N ARG A 68 14.81 3.55 1.03
CA ARG A 68 14.78 4.33 -0.21
C ARG A 68 13.84 3.64 -1.18
N THR A 69 12.94 4.41 -1.82
CA THR A 69 12.15 3.93 -2.96
C THR A 69 13.10 3.23 -3.94
N PRO A 70 12.84 1.97 -4.32
CA PRO A 70 13.69 1.24 -5.26
C PRO A 70 13.89 2.10 -6.50
N THR A 71 15.13 2.51 -6.76
CA THR A 71 15.45 3.15 -8.03
C THR A 71 15.17 2.13 -9.12
N PRO A 72 14.40 2.47 -10.17
CA PRO A 72 14.23 1.58 -11.31
C PRO A 72 15.64 1.21 -11.80
N GLN A 73 16.05 -0.06 -11.62
CA GLN A 73 17.29 -0.51 -12.22
C GLN A 73 17.13 -0.34 -13.72
N PRO A 74 18.05 0.36 -14.40
CA PRO A 74 17.99 0.48 -15.85
C PRO A 74 18.14 -0.93 -16.44
N ARG A 75 17.01 -1.54 -16.78
CA ARG A 75 16.94 -2.76 -17.58
C ARG A 75 17.25 -2.39 -19.02
N GLY A 76 18.53 -2.18 -19.29
CA GLY A 76 19.02 -1.84 -20.61
C GLY A 76 20.42 -2.41 -20.82
N TRP A 77 20.59 -3.15 -21.91
CA TRP A 77 21.86 -3.53 -22.54
C TRP A 77 23.01 -2.51 -22.40
N LEU A 78 22.72 -1.21 -22.35
CA LEU A 78 23.68 -0.13 -22.13
C LEU A 78 24.42 -0.23 -20.79
N ALA A 79 23.78 -0.74 -19.72
CA ALA A 79 24.46 -0.98 -18.44
C ALA A 79 25.61 -2.01 -18.58
N ARG A 80 25.55 -2.89 -19.58
CA ARG A 80 26.53 -3.95 -19.85
C ARG A 80 27.77 -3.46 -20.62
N PHE A 81 27.72 -2.25 -21.17
CA PHE A 81 28.84 -1.65 -21.93
C PHE A 81 29.67 -0.65 -21.11
N PHE A 82 29.16 -0.17 -19.97
CA PHE A 82 29.86 0.83 -19.13
C PHE A 82 30.32 0.29 -17.77
N SER A 83 29.97 -0.95 -17.41
CA SER A 83 30.61 -1.69 -16.32
C SER A 83 31.74 -2.55 -16.88
N GLY A 84 32.90 -1.94 -17.09
CA GLY A 84 34.14 -2.66 -17.42
C GLY A 84 34.58 -3.60 -16.31
#